data_AF-A0A0C3AT50-F1
#
_entry.id   AF-A0A0C3AT50-F1
#
_cell.length_a   1.000
_cell.length_b   1.000
_cell.length_c   1.000
_cell.angle_alpha   90.00
_cell.angle_beta   90.00
_cell.angle_gamma   90.00
#
_symmetry.space_group_name_H-M   'P 1'
#
loop_
_entity.id
_entity.type
_entity.pdbx_description
1 polymer ?
#
loop_
_entity_poly.entity_id
_entity_poly.type
_entity_poly.pdbx_seq_one_letter_code
_entity_poly.pdbx_strand_id
1 'polypeptide(L)'
;MVVGLTLYEVLGIQHDATTEDVRKAYKLKALETHPDKLEPTATERERRSAEGKFRNVCDAFQILGDPVQRKDYDERIRRAKMNKQAWDEEREKRNQEREAWARQLREQSEARMKAREEWYENIRTIKEEKARYEKMVEEFYQELRAQNPEWEMRKREALKRKELLREKGPSSK
;
A
#
# COMPACT_ATOMS: atom_id res chain seq x y z
N MET A 1 2.40 -11.68 22.42
CA MET A 1 3.54 -12.61 22.32
C MET A 1 4.12 -12.77 23.70
N VAL A 2 4.09 -13.98 24.27
CA VAL A 2 4.85 -14.27 25.49
C VAL A 2 6.31 -14.30 25.04
N VAL A 3 7.06 -13.23 25.34
CA VAL A 3 8.50 -13.19 25.09
C VAL A 3 9.08 -14.24 26.03
N GLY A 4 9.44 -15.41 25.49
CA GLY A 4 10.15 -16.41 26.27
C GLY A 4 11.46 -15.78 26.73
N LEU A 5 11.63 -15.63 28.04
CA LEU A 5 12.86 -15.11 28.63
C LEU A 5 14.03 -15.96 28.12
N THR A 6 15.08 -15.29 27.66
CA THR A 6 16.34 -15.96 27.31
C THR A 6 16.96 -16.58 28.56
N LEU A 7 17.78 -17.62 28.41
CA LEU A 7 18.43 -18.27 29.55
C LEU A 7 19.32 -17.30 30.34
N TYR A 8 19.88 -16.29 29.64
CA TYR A 8 20.63 -15.18 30.24
C TYR A 8 19.72 -14.29 31.11
N GLU A 9 18.53 -13.93 30.63
CA GLU A 9 17.54 -13.16 31.40
C GLU A 9 16.99 -13.95 32.59
N VAL A 10 16.85 -15.28 32.47
CA VAL A 10 16.43 -16.16 33.57
C VAL A 10 17.45 -16.13 34.72
N LEU A 11 18.75 -16.14 34.41
CA LEU A 11 19.82 -15.97 35.40
C LEU A 11 20.06 -14.50 35.79
N GLY A 12 19.48 -13.55 35.05
CA GLY A 12 19.65 -12.10 35.28
C GLY A 12 21.02 -11.57 34.88
N ILE A 13 21.68 -12.20 33.90
CA ILE A 13 23.01 -11.85 33.43
C ILE A 13 22.98 -11.38 31.97
N GLN A 14 24.01 -10.65 31.57
CA GLN A 14 24.20 -10.25 30.18
C GLN A 14 24.77 -11.41 29.34
N HIS A 15 24.62 -11.33 28.01
CA HIS A 15 25.08 -12.38 27.09
C HIS A 15 26.63 -12.50 27.02
N ASP A 16 27.34 -11.44 27.39
CA ASP A 16 28.80 -11.35 27.47
C ASP A 16 29.37 -11.87 28.81
N ALA A 17 28.52 -12.30 29.75
CA ALA A 17 28.93 -12.77 31.06
C ALA A 17 29.89 -13.97 30.99
N THR A 18 30.89 -14.01 31.87
CA THR A 18 31.86 -15.11 31.92
C THR A 18 31.24 -16.39 32.50
N THR A 19 31.90 -17.53 32.33
CA THR A 19 31.47 -18.79 32.97
C THR A 19 31.44 -18.70 34.50
N GLU A 20 32.30 -17.87 35.09
CA GLU A 20 32.26 -17.63 36.54
C GLU A 20 31.02 -16.84 36.95
N ASP A 21 30.63 -15.85 36.15
CA ASP A 21 29.43 -15.04 36.39
C ASP A 21 28.16 -15.88 36.28
N VAL A 22 28.10 -16.80 35.30
CA VAL A 22 27.01 -17.78 35.17
C VAL A 22 26.88 -18.64 36.43
N ARG A 23 28.00 -19.14 36.97
CA ARG A 23 28.02 -19.95 38.21
C ARG A 23 27.62 -19.12 39.44
N LYS A 24 28.08 -17.88 39.55
CA LYS A 24 27.71 -16.98 40.65
C LYS A 24 26.22 -16.64 40.61
N ALA A 25 25.72 -16.27 39.43
CA ALA A 25 24.32 -15.95 39.21
C ALA A 25 23.40 -17.15 39.50
N TYR A 26 23.78 -18.36 39.08
CA TYR A 26 23.04 -19.58 39.42
C TYR A 26 22.94 -19.77 40.94
N LYS A 27 24.05 -19.64 41.68
CA LYS A 27 24.03 -19.80 43.15
C LYS A 27 23.11 -18.79 43.82
N LEU A 28 23.20 -17.51 43.42
CA LEU A 28 22.34 -16.46 43.97
C LEU A 28 20.86 -16.71 43.64
N LYS A 29 20.56 -17.03 42.38
CA LYS A 29 19.19 -17.28 41.92
C LYS A 29 18.59 -18.56 42.52
N ALA A 30 19.39 -19.62 42.66
CA ALA A 30 18.97 -20.85 43.32
C ALA A 30 18.59 -20.60 44.78
N LEU A 31 19.36 -19.78 45.52
CA LEU A 31 19.04 -19.39 46.88
C LEU A 31 17.80 -18.48 46.97
N GLU A 32 17.60 -17.59 46.01
CA GLU A 32 16.41 -16.72 45.94
C GLU A 32 15.12 -17.50 45.61
N THR A 33 15.23 -18.53 44.78
CA THR A 33 14.08 -19.29 44.27
C THR A 33 13.84 -20.61 45.01
N HIS A 34 14.67 -20.94 46.00
CA HIS A 34 14.55 -22.18 46.75
C HIS A 34 13.22 -22.23 47.54
N PRO A 35 12.43 -23.31 47.43
CA PRO A 35 11.12 -23.40 48.10
C PRO A 35 11.23 -23.39 49.64
N ASP A 36 12.38 -23.75 50.20
CA ASP A 36 12.66 -23.71 51.66
C ASP A 36 12.75 -22.28 52.23
N LYS A 37 12.94 -21.27 51.36
CA LYS A 37 12.97 -19.86 51.78
C LYS A 37 11.56 -19.25 51.88
N LEU A 38 10.53 -20.01 51.54
CA LEU A 38 9.14 -19.58 51.64
C LEU A 38 8.64 -19.77 53.07
N GLU A 39 7.93 -18.76 53.58
CA GLU A 39 7.26 -18.84 54.87
C GLU A 39 6.33 -20.07 54.94
N PRO A 40 6.15 -20.71 56.11
CA PRO A 40 5.22 -21.84 56.27
C PRO A 40 3.78 -21.52 55.84
N THR A 41 3.41 -20.23 55.84
CA THR A 41 2.12 -19.67 55.43
C THR A 41 1.99 -19.43 53.92
N ALA A 42 3.05 -19.65 53.13
CA ALA A 42 3.03 -19.45 51.69
C ALA A 42 1.96 -20.33 51.02
N THR A 43 1.18 -19.72 50.14
CA THR A 43 0.13 -20.40 49.41
C THR A 43 0.71 -21.43 48.44
N GLU A 44 -0.08 -22.44 48.11
CA GLU A 44 0.26 -23.45 47.09
C GLU A 44 0.67 -22.82 45.74
N ARG A 45 0.06 -21.69 45.40
CA ARG A 45 0.39 -20.92 44.18
C ARG A 45 1.80 -20.32 44.24
N GLU A 46 2.21 -19.80 45.39
CA GLU A 46 3.54 -19.24 45.60
C GLU A 46 4.62 -20.32 45.60
N ARG A 47 4.35 -21.46 46.25
CA ARG A 47 5.23 -22.64 46.21
C ARG A 47 5.45 -23.13 44.78
N ARG A 48 4.36 -23.30 44.00
CA ARG A 48 4.43 -23.71 42.60
C ARG A 48 5.17 -22.70 41.71
N SER A 49 4.99 -21.41 41.97
CA SER A 49 5.71 -20.34 41.25
C SER A 49 7.21 -20.35 41.55
N ALA A 50 7.60 -20.53 42.82
CA ALA A 50 9.00 -20.65 43.23
C ALA A 50 9.64 -21.90 42.62
N GLU A 51 8.96 -23.05 42.66
CA GLU A 51 9.44 -24.28 42.05
C GLU A 51 9.62 -24.14 40.53
N GLY A 52 8.68 -23.49 39.84
CA GLY A 52 8.79 -23.20 38.41
C GLY A 52 9.97 -22.28 38.09
N LYS A 53 10.20 -21.23 38.90
CA LYS A 53 11.36 -20.34 38.74
C LYS A 53 12.68 -21.06 39.01
N PHE A 54 12.74 -21.88 40.05
CA PHE A 54 13.91 -22.69 40.38
C PHE A 54 14.25 -23.66 39.25
N ARG A 55 13.23 -24.31 38.67
CA ARG A 55 13.41 -25.19 37.51
C ARG A 55 13.99 -24.43 36.31
N ASN A 56 13.43 -23.26 35.99
CA ASN A 56 13.97 -22.43 34.92
C ASN A 56 15.43 -22.02 35.15
N VAL A 57 15.80 -21.69 36.41
CA VAL A 57 17.18 -21.34 36.80
C VAL A 57 18.12 -22.54 36.62
N CYS A 58 17.69 -23.75 37.00
CA CYS A 58 18.44 -24.98 36.78
C CYS A 58 18.62 -25.29 35.30
N ASP A 59 17.55 -25.22 34.50
CA ASP A 59 17.59 -25.47 33.06
C ASP A 59 18.51 -24.46 32.35
N ALA A 60 18.47 -23.18 32.76
CA ALA A 60 19.36 -22.15 32.26
C ALA A 60 20.82 -22.44 32.59
N PHE A 61 21.12 -22.87 33.81
CA PHE A 61 22.48 -23.23 34.20
C PHE A 61 22.99 -24.50 33.48
N GLN A 62 22.13 -25.48 33.23
CA GLN A 62 22.49 -26.70 32.52
C GLN A 62 23.03 -26.41 31.10
N ILE A 63 22.44 -25.43 30.43
CA ILE A 63 22.84 -25.03 29.07
C ILE A 63 23.98 -24.01 29.10
N LEU A 64 23.89 -22.98 29.94
CA LEU A 64 24.88 -21.89 29.97
C LEU A 64 26.16 -22.24 30.72
N GLY A 65 26.12 -23.23 31.61
CA GLY A 65 27.26 -23.68 32.40
C GLY A 65 28.24 -24.56 31.62
N ASP A 66 27.78 -25.21 30.55
CA ASP A 66 28.59 -26.02 29.64
C ASP A 66 29.00 -25.17 28.41
N PRO A 67 30.30 -24.96 28.17
CA PRO A 67 30.78 -24.17 27.03
C PRO A 67 30.27 -24.65 25.66
N VAL A 68 30.06 -25.96 25.48
CA VAL A 68 29.60 -26.53 24.22
C VAL A 68 28.12 -26.23 24.02
N GLN A 69 27.29 -26.47 25.04
CA GLN A 69 25.86 -26.20 24.99
C GLN A 69 25.57 -24.70 24.91
N ARG A 70 26.34 -23.87 25.62
CA ARG A 70 26.26 -22.41 25.53
C ARG A 70 26.52 -21.93 24.10
N LYS A 71 27.55 -22.47 23.44
CA LYS A 71 27.88 -22.10 22.06
C LYS A 71 26.76 -22.46 21.08
N ASP A 72 26.18 -23.66 21.20
CA ASP A 72 25.03 -24.08 20.36
C ASP A 72 23.81 -23.18 20.60
N TYR A 73 23.52 -22.87 21.86
CA TYR A 73 22.43 -21.97 22.24
C TYR A 73 22.61 -20.56 21.65
N ASP A 74 23.82 -19.99 21.77
CA ASP A 74 24.15 -18.68 21.24
C ASP A 74 24.04 -18.64 19.71
N GLU A 75 24.51 -19.70 19.02
CA GLU A 75 24.40 -19.82 17.57
C GLU A 75 22.92 -19.91 17.15
N ARG A 76 22.11 -20.69 17.86
CA ARG A 76 20.68 -20.83 17.59
C ARG A 76 19.93 -19.51 17.75
N ILE A 77 20.22 -18.75 18.81
CA ILE A 77 19.65 -17.40 18.98
C ILE A 77 20.10 -16.47 17.85
N ARG A 78 21.39 -16.48 17.50
CA ARG A 78 21.91 -15.64 16.42
C ARG A 78 21.20 -15.95 15.10
N ARG A 79 21.06 -17.24 14.76
CA ARG A 79 20.35 -17.69 13.56
C ARG A 79 18.87 -17.28 13.57
N ALA A 80 18.20 -17.42 14.71
CA ALA A 80 16.81 -17.00 14.85
C ALA A 80 16.65 -15.47 14.67
N LYS A 81 17.58 -14.67 15.21
CA LYS A 81 17.59 -13.21 15.02
C LYS A 81 17.82 -12.83 13.55
N MET A 82 18.80 -13.43 12.89
CA MET A 82 19.08 -13.19 11.47
C MET A 82 17.89 -13.57 10.58
N ASN A 83 17.28 -14.73 10.83
CA ASN A 83 16.08 -15.15 10.10
C ASN A 83 14.96 -14.13 10.31
N LYS A 84 14.66 -13.74 11.55
CA LYS A 84 13.62 -12.75 11.84
C LYS A 84 13.86 -11.43 11.10
N GLN A 85 15.10 -10.93 11.10
CA GLN A 85 15.46 -9.72 10.36
C GLN A 85 15.18 -9.86 8.86
N ALA A 86 15.60 -10.97 8.25
CA ALA A 86 15.32 -11.23 6.84
C ALA A 86 13.81 -11.27 6.53
N TRP A 87 13.00 -11.92 7.39
CA TRP A 87 11.55 -11.96 7.24
C TRP A 87 10.91 -10.56 7.39
N ASP A 88 11.37 -9.76 8.35
CA ASP A 88 10.87 -8.40 8.57
C ASP A 88 11.22 -7.49 7.38
N GLU A 89 12.46 -7.56 6.88
CA GLU A 89 12.93 -6.83 5.68
C GLU A 89 12.14 -7.22 4.42
N GLU A 90 11.93 -8.52 4.17
CA GLU A 90 11.12 -8.99 3.04
C GLU A 90 9.68 -8.49 3.12
N ARG A 91 9.11 -8.45 4.32
CA ARG A 91 7.74 -7.96 4.54
C ARG A 91 7.64 -6.46 4.26
N GLU A 92 8.62 -5.68 4.71
CA GLU A 92 8.68 -4.24 4.43
C GLU A 92 8.84 -3.97 2.94
N LYS A 93 9.74 -4.69 2.25
CA LYS A 93 9.91 -4.56 0.80
C LYS A 93 8.60 -4.86 0.05
N ARG A 94 7.90 -5.92 0.43
CA ARG A 94 6.61 -6.27 -0.17
C ARG A 94 5.54 -5.19 0.08
N ASN A 95 5.56 -4.56 1.25
CA ASN A 95 4.65 -3.46 1.55
C ASN A 95 4.97 -2.22 0.68
N GLN A 96 6.25 -1.87 0.57
CA GLN A 96 6.71 -0.77 -0.29
C GLN A 96 6.35 -1.01 -1.76
N GLU A 97 6.51 -2.23 -2.27
CA GLU A 97 6.12 -2.61 -3.63
C GLU A 97 4.60 -2.47 -3.84
N ARG A 98 3.78 -2.89 -2.87
CA ARG A 98 2.31 -2.72 -2.93
C ARG A 98 1.90 -1.26 -2.93
N GLU A 99 2.52 -0.44 -2.09
CA GLU A 99 2.26 1.00 -2.03
C GLU A 99 2.73 1.72 -3.29
N ALA A 100 3.88 1.33 -3.85
CA ALA A 100 4.36 1.83 -5.14
C ALA A 100 3.38 1.48 -6.26
N TRP A 101 2.91 0.23 -6.31
CA TRP A 101 1.92 -0.21 -7.28
C TRP A 101 0.59 0.55 -7.13
N ALA A 102 0.11 0.73 -5.89
CA ALA A 102 -1.10 1.50 -5.63
C ALA A 102 -0.95 2.98 -6.03
N ARG A 103 0.21 3.59 -5.80
CA ARG A 103 0.53 4.96 -6.26
C ARG A 103 0.51 5.05 -7.78
N GLN A 104 1.19 4.13 -8.47
CA GLN A 104 1.19 4.09 -9.94
C GLN A 104 -0.22 3.93 -10.50
N LEU A 105 -1.04 3.07 -9.88
CA LEU A 105 -2.42 2.88 -10.32
C LEU A 105 -3.26 4.15 -10.14
N ARG A 106 -3.08 4.87 -9.02
CA ARG A 106 -3.75 6.16 -8.78
C ARG A 106 -3.31 7.21 -9.78
N GLU A 107 -2.02 7.36 -10.01
CA GLU A 107 -1.48 8.29 -11.01
C GLU A 107 -1.99 7.96 -12.41
N GLN A 108 -2.00 6.69 -12.81
CA GLN A 108 -2.55 6.30 -14.12
C GLN A 108 -4.06 6.59 -14.21
N SER A 109 -4.81 6.35 -13.14
CA SER A 109 -6.24 6.67 -13.08
C SER A 109 -6.48 8.16 -13.18
N GLU A 110 -5.76 8.96 -12.40
CA GLU A 110 -5.83 10.43 -12.40
C GLU A 110 -5.43 11.01 -13.75
N ALA A 111 -4.33 10.55 -14.33
CA ALA A 111 -3.88 10.96 -15.67
C ALA A 111 -4.92 10.63 -16.74
N ARG A 112 -5.53 9.44 -16.67
CA ARG A 112 -6.60 9.04 -17.59
C ARG A 112 -7.85 9.92 -17.43
N MET A 113 -8.22 10.25 -16.19
CA MET A 113 -9.37 11.13 -15.91
C MET A 113 -9.10 12.55 -16.39
N LYS A 114 -7.92 13.10 -16.12
CA LYS A 114 -7.50 14.42 -16.59
C LYS A 114 -7.47 14.50 -18.11
N ALA A 115 -6.87 13.51 -18.79
CA ALA A 115 -6.87 13.46 -20.26
C ALA A 115 -8.29 13.39 -20.83
N ARG A 116 -9.20 12.70 -20.16
CA ARG A 116 -10.61 12.64 -20.54
C ARG A 116 -11.30 14.00 -20.36
N GLU A 117 -11.06 14.70 -19.27
CA GLU A 117 -11.58 16.05 -19.02
C GLU A 117 -11.05 17.05 -20.06
N GLU A 118 -9.75 17.04 -20.34
CA GLU A 118 -9.13 17.87 -21.37
C GLU A 118 -9.74 17.60 -22.76
N TRP A 119 -10.00 16.33 -23.09
CA TRP A 119 -10.67 15.99 -24.33
C TRP A 119 -12.08 16.60 -24.43
N TYR A 120 -12.87 16.55 -23.36
CA TYR A 120 -14.21 17.14 -23.35
C TYR A 120 -14.18 18.66 -23.48
N GLU A 121 -13.26 19.34 -22.77
CA GLU A 121 -13.11 20.79 -22.88
C GLU A 121 -12.67 21.20 -24.29
N ASN A 122 -11.71 20.49 -24.88
CA ASN A 122 -11.31 20.75 -26.26
C ASN A 122 -12.49 20.56 -27.25
N ILE A 123 -13.27 19.49 -27.11
CA ILE A 123 -14.46 19.26 -27.94
C ILE A 123 -15.50 20.36 -27.74
N ARG A 124 -15.68 20.84 -26.51
CA ARG A 124 -16.57 21.95 -26.20
C ARG A 124 -16.11 23.22 -26.90
N THR A 125 -14.83 23.57 -26.79
CA THR A 125 -14.25 24.75 -27.47
C THR A 125 -14.45 24.66 -28.98
N ILE A 126 -14.16 23.51 -29.60
CA ILE A 126 -14.37 23.30 -31.04
C ILE A 126 -15.83 23.53 -31.44
N LYS A 127 -16.79 23.06 -30.64
CA LYS A 127 -18.22 23.27 -30.91
C LYS A 127 -18.60 24.75 -30.77
N GLU A 128 -18.09 25.45 -29.77
CA GLU A 128 -18.33 26.87 -29.55
C GLU A 128 -17.73 27.72 -30.69
N GLU A 129 -16.51 27.42 -31.12
CA GLU A 129 -15.87 28.08 -32.26
C GLU A 129 -16.62 27.83 -33.57
N LYS A 130 -17.03 26.57 -33.81
CA LYS A 130 -17.85 26.23 -34.98
C LYS A 130 -19.16 27.01 -34.99
N ALA A 131 -19.86 27.09 -33.86
CA ALA A 131 -21.10 27.85 -33.74
C ALA A 131 -20.90 29.36 -33.97
N ARG A 132 -19.81 29.93 -33.46
CA ARG A 132 -19.44 31.34 -33.73
C ARG A 132 -19.21 31.58 -35.22
N TYR A 133 -18.47 30.69 -35.87
CA TYR A 133 -18.18 30.79 -37.29
C TYR A 133 -19.46 30.65 -38.13
N GLU A 134 -20.31 29.66 -37.82
CA GLU A 134 -21.61 29.49 -38.47
C GLU A 134 -22.48 30.74 -38.33
N LYS A 135 -22.50 31.37 -37.13
CA LYS A 135 -23.22 32.62 -36.89
C LYS A 135 -22.67 33.78 -37.72
N MET A 136 -21.35 33.98 -37.72
CA MET A 136 -20.69 35.02 -38.52
C MET A 136 -20.98 34.85 -40.02
N VAL A 137 -20.95 33.62 -40.52
CA VAL A 137 -21.25 33.31 -41.92
C VAL A 137 -22.72 33.60 -42.24
N GLU A 138 -23.66 33.21 -41.36
CA GLU A 138 -25.08 33.51 -41.55
C GLU A 138 -25.33 35.02 -41.57
N GLU A 139 -24.75 35.78 -40.64
CA GLU A 139 -24.84 37.25 -40.60
C GLU A 139 -24.34 37.88 -41.91
N PHE A 140 -23.17 37.44 -42.39
CA PHE A 140 -22.63 37.89 -43.69
C PHE A 140 -23.58 37.57 -44.86
N TYR A 141 -24.17 36.38 -44.91
CA TYR A 141 -25.14 36.02 -45.94
C TYR A 141 -26.47 36.78 -45.82
N GLN A 142 -26.88 37.18 -44.62
CA GLN A 142 -28.06 38.02 -44.41
C GLN A 142 -27.80 39.44 -44.93
N GLU A 143 -26.62 40.01 -44.66
CA GLU A 143 -26.21 41.31 -45.19
C GLU A 143 -26.17 41.30 -46.73
N LEU A 144 -25.55 40.29 -47.34
CA LEU A 144 -25.51 40.15 -48.80
C LEU A 144 -26.91 40.02 -49.40
N ARG A 145 -27.82 39.26 -48.75
CA ARG A 145 -29.22 39.16 -49.17
C ARG A 145 -29.96 40.49 -49.09
N ALA A 146 -29.72 41.27 -48.03
CA ALA A 146 -30.31 42.59 -47.86
C ALA A 146 -29.82 43.59 -48.93
N GLN A 147 -28.54 43.51 -49.31
CA GLN A 147 -27.95 44.38 -50.33
C GLN A 147 -28.33 43.98 -51.77
N ASN A 148 -28.67 42.71 -52.01
CA ASN A 148 -29.02 42.21 -53.35
C ASN A 148 -30.38 41.50 -53.35
N PRO A 149 -31.50 42.25 -53.32
CA PRO A 149 -32.85 41.69 -53.20
C PRO A 149 -33.27 40.84 -54.41
N GLU A 150 -32.67 41.07 -55.59
CA GLU A 150 -32.91 40.24 -56.77
C GLU A 150 -32.38 38.80 -56.62
N TRP A 151 -31.42 38.57 -55.72
CA TRP A 151 -30.82 37.25 -55.51
C TRP A 151 -31.83 36.21 -55.03
N GLU A 152 -32.73 36.56 -54.11
CA GLU A 152 -33.81 35.67 -53.65
C GLU A 152 -34.82 35.39 -54.77
N MET A 153 -35.08 36.37 -55.65
CA MET A 153 -35.93 36.16 -56.82
C MET A 153 -35.27 35.18 -57.80
N ARG A 154 -33.99 35.37 -58.14
CA ARG A 154 -33.23 34.44 -59.00
C ARG A 154 -33.16 33.04 -58.41
N LYS A 155 -32.99 32.92 -57.09
CA LYS A 155 -32.98 31.64 -56.37
C LYS A 155 -34.34 30.94 -56.43
N ARG A 156 -35.44 31.66 -56.23
CA ARG A 156 -36.81 31.14 -56.38
C ARG A 156 -37.11 30.70 -57.80
N GLU A 157 -36.69 31.49 -58.79
CA GLU A 157 -36.82 31.14 -60.21
C GLU A 157 -36.00 29.90 -60.56
N ALA A 158 -34.77 29.78 -60.04
CA ALA A 158 -33.93 28.60 -60.23
C ALA A 158 -34.52 27.35 -59.58
N LEU A 159 -35.11 27.46 -58.38
CA LEU A 159 -35.82 26.38 -57.71
C LEU A 159 -37.06 25.95 -58.47
N LYS A 160 -37.90 26.90 -58.91
CA LYS A 160 -39.06 26.62 -59.77
C LYS A 160 -38.64 25.94 -61.07
N ARG A 161 -37.55 26.40 -61.69
CA ARG A 161 -36.99 25.80 -62.90
C ARG A 161 -36.50 24.38 -62.66
N LYS A 162 -35.86 24.11 -61.52
CA LYS A 162 -35.41 22.78 -61.12
C LYS A 162 -36.57 21.84 -60.81
N GLU A 163 -37.64 22.32 -60.17
CA GLU A 163 -38.87 21.56 -59.90
C GLU A 163 -39.63 21.25 -61.19
N LEU A 164 -39.79 22.22 -62.09
CA LEU A 164 -40.38 22.00 -63.42
C LEU A 164 -39.59 20.97 -64.24
N LEU A 165 -38.25 20.95 -64.12
CA LEU A 165 -37.41 19.93 -64.75
C LEU A 165 -37.54 18.56 -64.06
N ARG A 166 -37.85 18.52 -62.75
CA ARG A 166 -38.10 17.27 -62.01
C ARG A 166 -39.48 16.68 -62.33
N GLU A 167 -40.49 17.52 -62.52
CA GLU A 167 -41.84 17.13 -62.94
C GLU A 167 -41.91 16.74 -64.43
N LYS A 168 -41.13 17.43 -65.27
CA LYS A 168 -40.89 17.04 -66.67
C LYS A 168 -39.84 15.93 -66.81
N GLY A 169 -39.74 15.03 -65.80
CA GLY A 169 -38.89 13.84 -65.85
C GLY A 169 -38.97 13.15 -67.21
N PRO A 170 -37.88 12.53 -67.68
CA PRO A 170 -37.60 12.32 -69.10
C PRO A 170 -38.81 11.72 -69.81
N SER A 171 -39.42 12.52 -70.68
CA SER A 171 -40.48 12.06 -71.57
C SER A 171 -39.85 11.03 -72.50
N SER A 172 -40.07 9.76 -72.20
CA SER A 172 -39.68 8.64 -73.04
C SER A 172 -40.51 8.68 -74.32
N LYS A 173 -39.88 9.10 -75.43
CA LYS A 173 -39.99 8.53 -76.78
C LYS A 173 -39.04 9.25 -77.74
#